data_AF-A0A109JF91-F1
#
_entry.id   AF-A0A109JF91-F1
#
_cell.length_a   1.000
_cell.length_b   1.000
_cell.length_c   1.000
_cell.angle_alpha   90.00
_cell.angle_beta   90.00
_cell.angle_gamma   90.00
#
_symmetry.space_group_name_H-M   'P 1'
#
loop_
_entity.id
_entity.type
_entity.pdbx_description
1 polymer ?
#
loop_
_entity_poly.entity_id
_entity_poly.type
_entity_poly.pdbx_seq_one_letter_code
_entity_poly.pdbx_strand_id
1 'polypeptide(L)' 'MEIISEASRRLPADLKARHPGIAWRQMAGAGNVYRHDYEDVAAQLVWDTVERALPPLRAVIEQEIARSTS' A
#
# COMPACT_ATOMS: atom_id res chain seq x y z
N MET A 1 1.15 9.38 2.09
CA MET A 1 0.31 8.34 1.47
C MET A 1 0.35 8.35 -0.06
N GLU A 2 0.41 9.53 -0.71
CA GLU A 2 0.47 9.63 -2.18
C GLU A 2 1.65 8.87 -2.80
N ILE A 3 2.85 8.96 -2.22
CA ILE A 3 4.07 8.25 -2.67
C ILE A 3 3.87 6.71 -2.68
N ILE A 4 3.31 6.15 -1.60
CA ILE A 4 3.06 4.70 -1.48
C ILE A 4 1.97 4.27 -2.48
N SER A 5 0.94 5.10 -2.64
CA SER A 5 -0.12 4.86 -3.60
C SER A 5 0.42 4.81 -5.04
N GLU A 6 1.25 5.77 -5.42
CA GLU A 6 1.86 5.83 -6.75
C GLU A 6 2.84 4.69 -7.00
N ALA A 7 3.71 4.39 -6.03
CA ALA A 7 4.62 3.26 -6.10
C ALA A 7 3.87 1.93 -6.29
N SER A 8 2.75 1.73 -5.57
CA SER A 8 1.95 0.51 -5.67
C SER A 8 1.33 0.30 -7.07
N ARG A 9 1.03 1.38 -7.80
CA ARG A 9 0.52 1.29 -9.18
C ARG A 9 1.58 0.74 -10.13
N ARG A 10 2.83 1.13 -9.93
CA ARG A 10 3.97 0.77 -10.78
C ARG A 10 4.49 -0.66 -10.54
N LEU A 11 4.07 -1.31 -9.45
CA LEU A 11 4.46 -2.69 -9.16
C LEU A 11 3.94 -3.67 -10.25
N PRO A 12 4.78 -4.62 -10.71
CA PRO A 12 4.41 -5.65 -11.68
C PRO A 12 3.20 -6.50 -11.25
N ALA A 13 2.45 -7.00 -12.24
CA ALA A 13 1.23 -7.78 -12.00
C ALA A 13 1.51 -9.15 -11.33
N ASP A 14 2.61 -9.78 -11.70
CA ASP A 14 3.09 -11.04 -11.12
C ASP A 14 3.45 -10.87 -9.63
N LEU A 15 4.07 -9.74 -9.26
CA LEU A 15 4.35 -9.42 -7.85
C LEU A 15 3.05 -9.27 -7.06
N LYS A 16 2.08 -8.53 -7.59
CA LYS A 16 0.77 -8.38 -6.95
C LYS A 16 0.05 -9.72 -6.81
N ALA A 17 0.14 -10.58 -7.82
CA ALA A 17 -0.48 -11.91 -7.82
C ALA A 17 0.16 -12.85 -6.78
N ARG A 18 1.47 -12.72 -6.51
CA ARG A 18 2.15 -13.50 -5.44
C ARG A 18 1.68 -13.14 -4.03
N HIS A 19 1.11 -11.95 -3.85
CA HIS A 19 0.71 -11.42 -2.54
C HIS A 19 -0.76 -11.01 -2.54
N PRO A 20 -1.71 -11.95 -2.74
CA PRO A 20 -3.13 -11.63 -2.86
C PRO A 20 -3.76 -11.14 -1.55
N GLY A 21 -3.11 -11.37 -0.40
CA GLY A 21 -3.54 -10.88 0.90
C GLY A 21 -3.37 -9.37 1.08
N ILE A 22 -2.65 -8.69 0.18
CA ILE A 22 -2.55 -7.22 0.20
C ILE A 22 -3.65 -6.63 -0.69
N ALA A 23 -4.38 -5.65 -0.16
CA ALA A 23 -5.42 -4.91 -0.86
C ALA A 23 -4.84 -3.91 -1.89
N TRP A 24 -4.15 -4.40 -2.92
CA TRP A 24 -3.42 -3.59 -3.92
C TRP A 24 -4.26 -2.51 -4.59
N ARG A 25 -5.53 -2.80 -4.90
CA ARG A 25 -6.45 -1.82 -5.50
C ARG A 25 -6.76 -0.68 -4.54
N GLN A 26 -6.98 -0.98 -3.26
CA GLN A 26 -7.23 0.05 -2.24
C GLN A 26 -5.98 0.90 -2.01
N MET A 27 -4.79 0.29 -1.97
CA MET A 27 -3.51 1.00 -1.86
C MET A 27 -3.29 1.99 -3.02
N ALA A 28 -3.58 1.56 -4.25
CA ALA A 28 -3.49 2.38 -5.45
C ALA A 28 -4.55 3.51 -5.50
N GLY A 29 -5.69 3.34 -4.85
CA GLY A 29 -6.76 4.34 -4.75
C GLY A 29 -6.60 5.32 -3.58
N ALA A 30 -5.84 4.95 -2.54
CA ALA A 30 -5.69 5.73 -1.31
C ALA A 30 -5.18 7.16 -1.57
N GLY A 31 -4.30 7.36 -2.56
CA GLY A 31 -3.80 8.70 -2.91
C GLY A 31 -4.87 9.70 -3.35
N ASN A 32 -6.06 9.24 -3.76
CA ASN A 32 -7.17 10.10 -4.18
C ASN A 32 -8.11 10.48 -3.02
N VAL A 33 -8.17 9.65 -1.97
CA VAL A 33 -9.08 9.84 -0.83
C VAL A 33 -8.61 10.98 0.08
N TYR A 34 -7.29 11.16 0.22
CA TYR A 34 -6.71 12.20 1.09
C TYR A 34 -6.81 13.64 0.55
N ARG A 35 -7.27 13.83 -0.69
CA ARG A 35 -7.34 15.17 -1.32
C ARG A 35 -8.73 15.81 -1.22
N HIS A 36 -9.79 15.04 -0.94
CA HIS A 36 -11.17 15.56 -0.91
C HIS A 36 -11.86 15.53 0.46
N ASP A 37 -11.42 14.72 1.42
CA ASP A 37 -12.10 14.58 2.71
C ASP A 37 -11.23 15.10 3.87
N TYR A 38 -11.28 16.40 4.15
CA TYR A 38 -10.91 16.97 5.45
C TYR A 38 -12.22 17.06 6.25
N GLU A 39 -12.38 16.65 7.52
CA GLU A 39 -11.51 16.94 8.66
C GLU A 39 -11.41 15.81 9.72
N ASP A 40 -12.28 14.79 9.77
CA ASP A 40 -12.19 13.71 10.79
C ASP A 40 -12.03 12.28 10.22
N VAL A 41 -12.72 11.97 9.11
CA VAL A 41 -12.71 10.62 8.51
C VAL A 41 -11.35 10.27 7.91
N ALA A 42 -10.62 11.25 7.38
CA ALA A 42 -9.29 11.03 6.82
C ALA A 42 -8.26 10.66 7.90
N ALA A 43 -8.34 11.19 9.12
CA ALA A 43 -7.37 10.88 10.17
C ALA A 43 -7.43 9.41 10.59
N GLN A 44 -8.64 8.88 10.76
CA GLN A 44 -8.83 7.47 11.10
C GLN A 44 -8.46 6.54 9.95
N LEU A 45 -8.74 6.93 8.70
CA LEU A 45 -8.31 6.18 7.52
C LEU A 45 -6.78 6.19 7.36
N VAL A 46 -6.10 7.33 7.64
CA VAL A 46 -4.64 7.40 7.71
C VAL A 46 -4.13 6.44 8.77
N TRP A 47 -4.68 6.52 9.99
CA TRP A 47 -4.25 5.71 11.12
C TRP A 47 -4.41 4.21 10.84
N ASP A 48 -5.57 3.77 10.35
CA ASP A 48 -5.80 2.38 9.95
C ASP A 48 -4.87 1.95 8.81
N THR A 49 -4.57 2.85 7.86
CA THR A 49 -3.61 2.53 6.80
C THR A 49 -2.20 2.32 7.37
N VAL A 50 -1.77 3.20 8.27
CA VAL A 50 -0.46 3.14 8.92
C VAL A 50 -0.33 1.89 9.80
N GLU A 51 -1.33 1.59 10.63
CA GLU A 51 -1.26 0.47 11.56
C GLU A 51 -1.56 -0.87 10.92
N ARG A 52 -2.48 -0.94 9.95
CA ARG A 52 -2.99 -2.22 9.44
C ARG A 52 -2.46 -2.58 8.05
N ALA A 53 -2.24 -1.59 7.18
CA ALA A 53 -1.84 -1.87 5.79
C ALA A 53 -0.32 -1.80 5.58
N LEU A 54 0.40 -0.95 6.31
CA LEU A 54 1.86 -0.83 6.15
C LEU A 54 2.67 -2.02 6.69
N PRO A 55 2.35 -2.67 7.83
CA PRO A 55 3.16 -3.78 8.31
C PRO A 55 3.17 -4.99 7.35
N PRO A 56 2.03 -5.45 6.80
CA PRO A 56 2.04 -6.51 5.79
C PRO A 56 2.79 -6.08 4.52
N LEU A 57 2.67 -4.82 4.10
CA LEU A 57 3.38 -4.30 2.94
C LEU A 57 4.90 -4.32 3.15
N ARG A 58 5.38 -3.96 4.35
CA ARG A 58 6.81 -4.00 4.71
C ARG A 58 7.36 -5.42 4.59
N ALA A 59 6.65 -6.41 5.12
CA ALA A 59 7.06 -7.81 5.04
C ALA A 59 7.19 -8.29 3.58
N VAL A 60 6.26 -7.89 2.71
CA VAL A 60 6.34 -8.22 1.27
C VAL A 60 7.54 -7.56 0.60
N ILE A 61 7.83 -6.31 0.91
CA ILE A 61 9.02 -5.61 0.38
C ILE A 61 10.30 -6.35 0.80
N GLU A 62 10.42 -6.72 2.07
CA GLU A 62 11.57 -7.47 2.58
C GLU A 62 11.74 -8.83 1.88
N GLN A 63 10.64 -9.57 1.67
CA GLN A 63 10.65 -10.85 0.96
C GLN A 63 11.09 -10.73 -0.50
N GLU A 64 10.60 -9.73 -1.23
CA GLU A 64 10.96 -9.54 -2.63
C GLU A 64 12.41 -9.05 -2.78
N ILE A 65 12.91 -8.17 -1.90
CA ILE A 65 14.33 -7.75 -1.90
C ILE A 65 15.25 -8.93 -1.62
N ALA A 66 14.91 -9.76 -0.62
CA ALA A 66 15.69 -10.95 -0.30
C ALA A 66 15.75 -11.93 -1.49
N ARG A 67 14.65 -12.06 -2.25
CA ARG A 67 14.59 -12.92 -3.44
C ARG A 67 15.40 -12.36 -4.61
N SER A 68 15.44 -11.04 -4.80
CA SER A 68 16.23 -10.42 -5.87
C SER A 68 17.75 -10.44 -5.63
N THR A 69 18.19 -10.84 -4.44
CA THR A 69 19.61 -10.91 -4.04
C THR A 69 20.17 -12.36 -4.07
N SER A 70 19.38 -13.34 -4.53
CA SER A 70 19.81 -14.73 -4.74
C SER A 70 19.98 -15.09 -6.21
#